data_AF-A0A3D0FRR1-F1
#
_entry.id   AF-A0A3D0FRR1-F1
#
_cell.length_a   1.000
_cell.length_b   1.000
_cell.length_c   1.000
_cell.angle_alpha   90.00
_cell.angle_beta   90.00
_cell.angle_gamma   90.00
#
_symmetry.space_group_name_H-M   'P 1'
#
loop_
_entity.id
_entity.type
_entity.pdbx_description
1 polymer ?
#
loop_
_entity_poly.entity_id
_entity_poly.type
_entity_poly.pdbx_seq_one_letter_code
_entity_poly.pdbx_strand_id
1 'polypeptide(L)'
;NKLKDAGLSAMPGGGAEIFDSDIRKQICPDKCNAERWIEIHRTAHKLGIRSNATMLFGHIENRRNRLDHMLQIKELQEETGGFDAFIPLLFKSTNNQLSHLGEIGFVEILKTFAVARVVLDNIPHIKSYWPMLGKDLSQLTLLYGADDMDGTINNSTKIYSMAGSHSNPEMSCDEIENMARECGFIAIERDSFYNEVKK
;
A
#
# COMPACT_ATOMS: atom_id res chain seq x y z
N ASN A 1 1.84 26.44 0.48
CA ASN A 1 2.58 25.77 1.58
C ASN A 1 1.85 25.73 2.91
N LYS A 2 0.60 26.23 3.05
CA LYS A 2 -0.12 26.31 4.34
C LYS A 2 -0.04 25.07 5.24
N LEU A 3 -0.27 23.86 4.70
CA LEU A 3 -0.21 22.61 5.50
C LEU A 3 1.23 22.24 5.91
N LYS A 4 2.20 22.48 5.04
CA LYS A 4 3.63 22.30 5.35
C LYS A 4 4.05 23.24 6.48
N ASP A 5 3.66 24.51 6.36
CA ASP A 5 3.95 25.54 7.36
C ASP A 5 3.26 25.23 8.71
N ALA A 6 2.14 24.49 8.68
CA ALA A 6 1.44 23.98 9.86
C ALA A 6 2.02 22.66 10.43
N GLY A 7 3.06 22.08 9.83
CA GLY A 7 3.78 20.91 10.35
C GLY A 7 3.59 19.59 9.58
N LEU A 8 2.88 19.58 8.45
CA LEU A 8 2.77 18.38 7.61
C LEU A 8 4.16 17.95 7.08
N SER A 9 4.60 16.74 7.44
CA SER A 9 5.96 16.25 7.15
C SER A 9 6.00 15.09 6.15
N ALA A 10 4.92 14.31 6.03
CA ALA A 10 4.79 13.21 5.07
C ALA A 10 3.31 13.00 4.70
N MET A 11 3.05 12.36 3.56
CA MET A 11 1.70 12.02 3.12
C MET A 11 1.51 10.50 2.96
N PRO A 12 0.37 9.93 3.42
CA PRO A 12 0.02 8.55 3.09
C PRO A 12 -0.34 8.44 1.59
N GLY A 13 -0.38 7.21 1.06
CA GLY A 13 -0.66 6.97 -0.36
C GLY A 13 -2.11 6.69 -0.74
N GLY A 14 -3.04 6.80 0.21
CA GLY A 14 -4.44 6.42 0.01
C GLY A 14 -5.18 7.26 -1.04
N GLY A 15 -6.32 6.74 -1.51
CA GLY A 15 -7.21 7.44 -2.46
C GLY A 15 -6.85 7.24 -3.94
N ALA A 16 -5.73 6.59 -4.22
CA ALA A 16 -5.29 6.24 -5.56
C ALA A 16 -6.16 5.15 -6.21
N GLU A 17 -6.65 4.16 -5.44
CA GLU A 17 -7.50 3.05 -5.92
C GLU A 17 -6.95 2.38 -7.20
N ILE A 18 -7.67 2.43 -8.31
CA ILE A 18 -7.19 2.21 -9.68
C ILE A 18 -7.36 3.52 -10.45
N PHE A 19 -6.42 3.87 -11.34
CA PHE A 19 -6.46 5.15 -12.05
C PHE A 19 -7.40 5.16 -13.26
N ASP A 20 -7.62 3.99 -13.87
CA ASP A 20 -8.54 3.83 -14.99
C ASP A 20 -9.91 4.47 -14.70
N SER A 21 -10.31 5.42 -15.56
CA SER A 21 -11.48 6.26 -15.32
C SER A 21 -12.79 5.47 -15.25
N ASP A 22 -12.91 4.36 -15.97
CA ASP A 22 -14.14 3.57 -15.99
C ASP A 22 -14.23 2.66 -14.77
N ILE A 23 -13.10 2.16 -14.27
CA ILE A 23 -13.02 1.50 -12.97
C ILE A 23 -13.37 2.50 -11.85
N ARG A 24 -12.79 3.71 -11.86
CA ARG A 24 -13.05 4.73 -10.83
C ARG A 24 -14.51 5.13 -10.73
N LYS A 25 -15.20 5.33 -11.86
CA LYS A 25 -16.63 5.65 -11.88
C LYS A 25 -17.49 4.60 -11.18
N GLN A 26 -17.05 3.34 -11.20
CA GLN A 26 -17.77 2.22 -10.59
C GLN A 26 -17.45 2.09 -9.09
N ILE A 27 -16.19 2.26 -8.68
CA ILE A 27 -15.76 1.95 -7.31
C ILE A 27 -15.67 3.16 -6.38
N CYS A 28 -15.45 4.37 -6.93
CA CYS A 28 -15.23 5.57 -6.14
C CYS A 28 -15.57 6.88 -6.91
N PRO A 29 -16.82 7.04 -7.41
CA PRO A 29 -17.19 8.17 -8.26
C PRO A 29 -17.00 9.55 -7.61
N ASP A 30 -17.09 9.63 -6.28
CA ASP A 30 -17.00 10.89 -5.53
C ASP A 30 -15.56 11.28 -5.16
N LYS A 31 -14.58 10.40 -5.37
CA LYS A 31 -13.16 10.70 -5.10
C LYS A 31 -12.56 11.50 -6.25
N CYS A 32 -11.49 12.26 -5.98
CA CYS A 32 -10.74 12.96 -7.02
C CYS A 32 -10.24 11.97 -8.10
N ASN A 33 -10.07 12.44 -9.34
CA ASN A 33 -9.58 11.61 -10.43
C ASN A 33 -8.06 11.34 -10.32
N ALA A 34 -7.53 10.48 -11.19
CA ALA A 34 -6.11 10.12 -11.22
C ALA A 34 -5.20 11.35 -11.42
N GLU A 35 -5.54 12.22 -12.37
CA GLU A 35 -4.78 13.45 -12.65
C GLU A 35 -4.64 14.34 -11.42
N ARG A 36 -5.73 14.53 -10.67
CA ARG A 36 -5.72 15.34 -9.45
C ARG A 36 -4.91 14.68 -8.34
N TRP A 37 -5.01 13.36 -8.18
CA TRP A 37 -4.19 12.63 -7.22
C TRP A 37 -2.69 12.79 -7.54
N ILE A 38 -2.30 12.60 -8.79
CA ILE A 38 -0.93 12.79 -9.30
C ILE A 38 -0.46 14.23 -9.07
N GLU A 39 -1.29 15.23 -9.38
CA GLU A 39 -0.98 16.65 -9.18
C GLU A 39 -0.72 16.98 -7.71
N ILE A 40 -1.53 16.43 -6.80
CA ILE A 40 -1.37 16.61 -5.35
C ILE A 40 -0.01 16.04 -4.90
N HIS A 41 0.31 14.80 -5.27
CA HIS A 41 1.58 14.16 -4.89
C HIS A 41 2.78 14.88 -5.53
N ARG A 42 2.70 15.24 -6.82
CA ARG A 42 3.70 16.08 -7.49
C ARG A 42 3.96 17.38 -6.74
N THR A 43 2.90 18.05 -6.30
CA THR A 43 3.00 19.31 -5.55
C THR A 43 3.66 19.07 -4.19
N ALA A 44 3.28 18.02 -3.47
CA ALA A 44 3.89 17.64 -2.21
C ALA A 44 5.40 17.38 -2.37
N HIS A 45 5.78 16.61 -3.38
CA HIS A 45 7.19 16.26 -3.64
C HIS A 45 8.01 17.49 -4.02
N LYS A 46 7.48 18.42 -4.84
CA LYS A 46 8.12 19.71 -5.17
C LYS A 46 8.30 20.61 -3.96
N LEU A 47 7.50 20.41 -2.92
CA LEU A 47 7.64 21.07 -1.63
C LEU A 47 8.54 20.28 -0.65
N GLY A 48 9.17 19.18 -1.06
CA GLY A 48 10.02 18.35 -0.22
C GLY A 48 9.26 17.49 0.80
N ILE A 49 7.96 17.27 0.60
CA ILE A 49 7.15 16.36 1.41
C ILE A 49 7.18 14.99 0.74
N ARG A 50 7.73 13.98 1.43
CA ARG A 50 7.75 12.59 0.96
C ARG A 50 6.37 11.96 1.12
N SER A 51 6.05 10.98 0.28
CA SER A 51 4.76 10.30 0.33
C SER A 51 4.85 8.82 -0.03
N ASN A 52 3.71 8.12 0.02
CA ASN A 52 3.56 6.76 -0.49
C ASN A 52 2.55 6.72 -1.63
N ALA A 53 2.47 5.59 -2.33
CA ALA A 53 1.44 5.33 -3.34
C ALA A 53 0.73 4.00 -3.04
N THR A 54 -0.59 3.93 -3.23
CA THR A 54 -1.37 2.69 -3.04
C THR A 54 -2.03 2.25 -4.33
N MET A 55 -2.29 0.96 -4.50
CA MET A 55 -3.17 0.43 -5.56
C MET A 55 -4.16 -0.56 -4.95
N LEU A 56 -5.46 -0.27 -5.03
CA LEU A 56 -6.50 -1.24 -4.66
C LEU A 56 -6.64 -2.26 -5.78
N PHE A 57 -6.45 -3.56 -5.49
CA PHE A 57 -6.48 -4.62 -6.50
C PHE A 57 -7.27 -5.85 -6.05
N GLY A 58 -7.68 -6.67 -7.01
CA GLY A 58 -8.44 -7.90 -6.79
C GLY A 58 -9.95 -7.71 -6.79
N HIS A 59 -10.47 -6.66 -7.41
CA HIS A 59 -11.90 -6.37 -7.57
C HIS A 59 -12.32 -6.48 -9.03
N ILE A 60 -12.92 -5.44 -9.61
CA ILE A 60 -13.44 -5.43 -10.99
C ILE A 60 -12.36 -5.13 -12.03
N GLU A 61 -11.17 -4.70 -11.60
CA GLU A 61 -10.09 -4.32 -12.50
C GLU A 61 -9.38 -5.54 -13.10
N ASN A 62 -8.79 -5.36 -14.28
CA ASN A 62 -7.95 -6.38 -14.89
C ASN A 62 -6.44 -6.06 -14.73
N ARG A 63 -5.58 -7.00 -15.12
CA ARG A 63 -4.12 -6.85 -15.03
C ARG A 63 -3.58 -5.66 -15.82
N ARG A 64 -4.21 -5.28 -16.94
CA ARG A 64 -3.81 -4.09 -17.71
C ARG A 64 -4.09 -2.82 -16.93
N ASN A 65 -5.23 -2.73 -16.24
CA ASN A 65 -5.51 -1.58 -15.36
C ASN A 65 -4.48 -1.46 -14.23
N ARG A 66 -4.06 -2.59 -13.63
CA ARG A 66 -3.00 -2.60 -12.61
C ARG A 66 -1.67 -2.12 -13.16
N LEU A 67 -1.27 -2.62 -14.32
CA LEU A 67 -0.01 -2.24 -14.95
C LEU A 67 0.01 -0.75 -15.33
N ASP A 68 -1.06 -0.26 -15.94
CA ASP A 68 -1.23 1.16 -16.28
C ASP A 68 -1.12 2.05 -15.03
N HIS A 69 -1.77 1.66 -13.93
CA HIS A 69 -1.69 2.37 -12.66
C HIS A 69 -0.24 2.43 -12.13
N MET A 70 0.48 1.30 -12.13
CA MET A 70 1.88 1.25 -11.70
C MET A 70 2.80 2.09 -12.59
N LEU A 71 2.59 2.10 -13.91
CA LEU A 71 3.39 2.90 -14.83
C LEU A 71 3.20 4.41 -14.61
N GLN A 72 1.97 4.87 -14.38
CA GLN A 72 1.73 6.29 -14.04
C GLN A 72 2.39 6.70 -12.70
N ILE A 73 2.42 5.80 -11.71
CA ILE A 73 3.16 6.01 -10.46
C ILE A 73 4.66 6.08 -10.72
N LYS A 74 5.19 5.14 -11.52
CA LYS A 74 6.61 5.10 -11.91
C LYS A 74 7.03 6.40 -12.59
N GLU A 75 6.24 6.90 -13.53
CA GLU A 75 6.50 8.16 -14.24
C GLU A 75 6.55 9.37 -13.28
N LEU A 76 5.61 9.46 -12.34
CA LEU A 76 5.66 10.53 -11.33
C LEU A 76 6.88 10.39 -10.41
N GLN A 77 7.28 9.16 -10.08
CA GLN A 77 8.50 8.91 -9.32
C GLN A 77 9.75 9.31 -10.10
N GLU A 78 9.80 9.07 -11.41
CA GLU A 78 10.89 9.57 -12.28
C GLU A 78 10.95 11.10 -12.31
N GLU A 79 9.80 11.78 -12.30
CA GLU A 79 9.73 13.25 -12.27
C GLU A 79 10.23 13.82 -10.93
N THR A 80 9.89 13.19 -9.80
CA THR A 80 9.92 13.86 -8.49
C THR A 80 10.70 13.14 -7.40
N GLY A 81 10.92 11.82 -7.50
CA GLY A 81 11.64 11.01 -6.53
C GLY A 81 11.06 11.01 -5.10
N GLY A 82 9.80 11.40 -4.93
CA GLY A 82 9.22 11.68 -3.61
C GLY A 82 8.45 10.51 -2.97
N PHE A 83 8.26 9.40 -3.68
CA PHE A 83 7.64 8.20 -3.11
C PHE A 83 8.64 7.31 -2.38
N ASP A 84 8.25 6.87 -1.18
CA ASP A 84 9.04 5.94 -0.37
C ASP A 84 8.59 4.50 -0.55
N ALA A 85 7.28 4.26 -0.49
CA ALA A 85 6.70 2.94 -0.69
C ALA A 85 5.54 2.93 -1.69
N PHE A 86 5.43 1.80 -2.38
CA PHE A 86 4.21 1.36 -3.04
C PHE A 86 3.51 0.28 -2.23
N ILE A 87 2.19 0.36 -2.16
CA ILE A 87 1.36 -0.43 -1.25
C ILE A 87 0.24 -1.11 -2.05
N PRO A 88 0.41 -2.38 -2.47
CA PRO A 88 -0.69 -3.16 -3.04
C PRO A 88 -1.73 -3.46 -1.95
N LEU A 89 -2.94 -2.91 -2.10
CA LEU A 89 -4.05 -3.08 -1.17
C LEU A 89 -5.03 -4.12 -1.73
N LEU A 90 -5.11 -5.29 -1.08
CA LEU A 90 -5.99 -6.38 -1.50
C LEU A 90 -7.46 -6.08 -1.17
N PHE A 91 -8.31 -5.95 -2.18
CA PHE A 91 -9.76 -5.85 -2.00
C PHE A 91 -10.30 -6.97 -1.11
N LYS A 92 -11.15 -6.58 -0.15
CA LYS A 92 -11.89 -7.50 0.71
C LYS A 92 -13.36 -7.47 0.34
N SER A 93 -13.96 -8.64 0.17
CA SER A 93 -15.35 -8.75 -0.28
C SER A 93 -16.38 -8.62 0.85
N THR A 94 -15.96 -8.29 2.07
CA THR A 94 -16.85 -8.14 3.22
C THR A 94 -17.40 -6.71 3.34
N ASN A 95 -18.68 -6.58 3.68
CA ASN A 95 -19.35 -5.32 4.05
C ASN A 95 -19.24 -4.17 3.04
N ASN A 96 -19.28 -4.48 1.74
CA ASN A 96 -19.30 -3.46 0.69
C ASN A 96 -20.16 -3.88 -0.52
N GLN A 97 -20.40 -2.93 -1.43
CA GLN A 97 -21.27 -3.10 -2.60
C GLN A 97 -20.75 -4.14 -3.61
N LEU A 98 -19.46 -4.44 -3.58
CA LEU A 98 -18.78 -5.39 -4.46
C LEU A 98 -18.61 -6.77 -3.80
N SER A 99 -19.28 -7.03 -2.68
CA SER A 99 -19.19 -8.29 -1.94
C SER A 99 -19.49 -9.54 -2.77
N HIS A 100 -20.31 -9.42 -3.82
CA HIS A 100 -20.68 -10.50 -4.72
C HIS A 100 -19.54 -11.01 -5.63
N LEU A 101 -18.42 -10.27 -5.74
CA LEU A 101 -17.27 -10.67 -6.56
C LEU A 101 -16.40 -11.76 -5.91
N GLY A 102 -16.45 -11.88 -4.58
CA GLY A 102 -15.49 -12.68 -3.82
C GLY A 102 -14.07 -12.08 -3.82
N GLU A 103 -13.10 -12.85 -3.31
CA GLU A 103 -11.68 -12.48 -3.29
C GLU A 103 -10.88 -13.30 -4.31
N ILE A 104 -9.84 -12.68 -4.87
CA ILE A 104 -8.91 -13.35 -5.78
C ILE A 104 -8.04 -14.38 -5.04
N GLY A 105 -7.57 -15.40 -5.77
CA GLY A 105 -6.73 -16.46 -5.21
C GLY A 105 -5.31 -16.00 -4.83
N PHE A 106 -4.71 -16.70 -3.85
CA PHE A 106 -3.38 -16.38 -3.30
C PHE A 106 -2.26 -16.25 -4.35
N VAL A 107 -2.27 -17.08 -5.40
CA VAL A 107 -1.26 -17.00 -6.47
C VAL A 107 -1.31 -15.67 -7.20
N GLU A 108 -2.51 -15.12 -7.43
CA GLU A 108 -2.68 -13.83 -8.11
C GLU A 108 -2.24 -12.66 -7.21
N ILE A 109 -2.44 -12.79 -5.89
CA ILE A 109 -1.94 -11.85 -4.89
C ILE A 109 -0.42 -11.80 -4.93
N LEU A 110 0.26 -12.94 -4.79
CA LEU A 110 1.72 -13.02 -4.82
C LEU A 110 2.31 -12.54 -6.15
N LYS A 111 1.67 -12.85 -7.29
CA LYS A 111 2.05 -12.30 -8.60
C LYS A 111 1.96 -10.78 -8.64
N THR A 112 0.94 -10.20 -8.02
CA THR A 112 0.78 -8.73 -8.00
C THR A 112 1.93 -8.07 -7.24
N PHE A 113 2.36 -8.63 -6.11
CA PHE A 113 3.55 -8.16 -5.37
C PHE A 113 4.84 -8.29 -6.19
N ALA A 114 5.07 -9.45 -6.80
CA ALA A 114 6.28 -9.67 -7.60
C ALA A 114 6.35 -8.75 -8.83
N VAL A 115 5.22 -8.56 -9.52
CA VAL A 115 5.14 -7.63 -10.65
C VAL A 115 5.36 -6.19 -10.19
N ALA A 116 4.78 -5.79 -9.06
CA ALA A 116 5.00 -4.44 -8.51
C ALA A 116 6.49 -4.18 -8.25
N ARG A 117 7.21 -5.13 -7.65
CA ARG A 117 8.66 -5.02 -7.44
C ARG A 117 9.45 -4.89 -8.75
N VAL A 118 9.06 -5.61 -9.80
CA VAL A 118 9.76 -5.56 -11.10
C VAL A 118 9.47 -4.28 -11.86
N VAL A 119 8.21 -3.82 -11.87
CA VAL A 119 7.78 -2.63 -12.63
C VAL A 119 8.24 -1.34 -11.95
N LEU A 120 8.11 -1.27 -10.63
CA LEU A 120 8.41 -0.09 -9.81
C LEU A 120 9.87 -0.13 -9.30
N ASP A 121 10.82 -0.35 -10.21
CA ASP A 121 12.26 -0.39 -9.91
C ASP A 121 12.83 0.91 -9.29
N ASN A 122 12.08 2.00 -9.33
CA ASN A 122 12.45 3.34 -8.86
C ASN A 122 11.69 3.75 -7.57
N ILE A 123 10.85 2.86 -7.03
CA ILE A 123 10.26 3.01 -5.70
C ILE A 123 11.03 2.10 -4.74
N PRO A 124 11.66 2.65 -3.69
CA PRO A 124 12.52 1.88 -2.81
C PRO A 124 11.82 0.67 -2.17
N HIS A 125 10.60 0.88 -1.66
CA HIS A 125 9.93 -0.10 -0.80
C HIS A 125 8.61 -0.62 -1.39
N ILE A 126 8.36 -1.92 -1.24
CA ILE A 126 7.04 -2.52 -1.47
C ILE A 126 6.50 -2.96 -0.11
N LYS A 127 5.37 -2.35 0.27
CA LYS A 127 4.79 -2.51 1.61
C LYS A 127 3.74 -3.60 1.64
N SER A 128 3.94 -4.54 2.56
CA SER A 128 3.02 -5.60 2.95
C SER A 128 2.18 -5.13 4.13
N TYR A 129 0.90 -4.83 3.87
CA TYR A 129 -0.02 -4.34 4.90
C TYR A 129 -0.80 -5.50 5.55
N TRP A 130 -0.31 -5.98 6.68
CA TRP A 130 -0.83 -7.20 7.30
C TRP A 130 -2.26 -7.12 7.82
N PRO A 131 -2.82 -5.97 8.28
CA PRO A 131 -4.22 -5.93 8.68
C PRO A 131 -5.18 -6.26 7.55
N MET A 132 -4.75 -6.06 6.30
CA MET A 132 -5.53 -6.40 5.11
C MET A 132 -5.21 -7.79 4.58
N LEU A 133 -3.95 -8.20 4.57
CA LEU A 133 -3.54 -9.50 4.01
C LEU A 133 -3.75 -10.68 4.97
N GLY A 134 -3.68 -10.45 6.28
CA GLY A 134 -3.48 -11.50 7.27
C GLY A 134 -2.00 -11.89 7.40
N LYS A 135 -1.62 -12.53 8.51
CA LYS A 135 -0.22 -12.83 8.85
C LYS A 135 0.45 -13.72 7.79
N ASP A 136 -0.17 -14.84 7.45
CA ASP A 136 0.41 -15.84 6.56
C ASP A 136 0.71 -15.28 5.16
N LEU A 137 -0.24 -14.56 4.56
CA LEU A 137 -0.01 -13.91 3.28
C LEU A 137 1.05 -12.82 3.38
N SER A 138 1.06 -12.02 4.45
CA SER A 138 2.10 -11.00 4.64
C SER A 138 3.50 -11.59 4.75
N GLN A 139 3.67 -12.73 5.42
CA GLN A 139 4.96 -13.43 5.47
C GLN A 139 5.39 -13.86 4.07
N LEU A 140 4.46 -14.46 3.32
CA LEU A 140 4.75 -14.92 1.96
C LEU A 140 5.14 -13.77 1.04
N THR A 141 4.53 -12.58 1.15
CA THR A 141 4.87 -11.46 0.25
C THR A 141 6.32 -10.98 0.40
N LEU A 142 6.99 -11.25 1.53
CA LEU A 142 8.43 -10.99 1.70
C LEU A 142 9.27 -11.73 0.65
N LEU A 143 8.86 -12.96 0.32
CA LEU A 143 9.52 -13.79 -0.70
C LEU A 143 9.15 -13.38 -2.14
N TYR A 144 8.21 -12.46 -2.31
CA TYR A 144 7.69 -11.99 -3.60
C TYR A 144 7.88 -10.47 -3.77
N GLY A 145 8.87 -9.91 -3.09
CA GLY A 145 9.36 -8.56 -3.34
C GLY A 145 8.91 -7.50 -2.34
N ALA A 146 8.08 -7.82 -1.35
CA ALA A 146 7.85 -6.91 -0.23
C ALA A 146 9.09 -6.88 0.69
N ASP A 147 9.42 -5.70 1.21
CA ASP A 147 10.52 -5.50 2.15
C ASP A 147 10.09 -4.71 3.39
N ASP A 148 8.84 -4.23 3.40
CA ASP A 148 8.30 -3.39 4.46
C ASP A 148 6.99 -3.99 5.00
N MET A 149 7.02 -4.50 6.23
CA MET A 149 5.81 -4.96 6.93
C MET A 149 5.22 -3.83 7.77
N ASP A 150 3.96 -3.48 7.49
CA ASP A 150 3.29 -2.36 8.13
C ASP A 150 1.91 -2.74 8.68
N GLY A 151 1.49 -2.03 9.73
CA GLY A 151 0.23 -2.21 10.45
C GLY A 151 0.34 -1.83 11.93
N THR A 152 -0.80 -1.69 12.59
CA THR A 152 -0.85 -1.27 14.01
C THR A 152 -0.47 -2.40 14.95
N ILE A 153 0.70 -2.28 15.58
CA ILE A 153 1.21 -3.20 16.58
C ILE A 153 0.44 -2.99 17.90
N ASN A 154 0.11 -4.08 18.61
CA ASN A 154 -0.47 -4.10 19.96
C ASN A 154 -1.76 -3.27 20.19
N ASN A 155 -2.92 -3.82 19.80
CA ASN A 155 -4.27 -3.42 20.26
C ASN A 155 -4.69 -1.93 20.08
N SER A 156 -3.93 -1.16 19.30
CA SER A 156 -4.29 0.23 18.89
C SER A 156 -5.30 0.27 17.73
N THR A 157 -5.68 -0.90 17.22
CA THR A 157 -6.47 -1.14 16.02
C THR A 157 -7.98 -0.98 16.22
N LYS A 158 -8.45 0.11 16.86
CA LYS A 158 -9.91 0.37 17.01
C LYS A 158 -10.63 0.77 15.71
N ILE A 159 -9.90 1.00 14.62
CA ILE A 159 -10.46 1.48 13.34
C ILE A 159 -11.06 0.33 12.50
N TYR A 160 -10.58 -0.91 12.68
CA TYR A 160 -10.93 -2.05 11.82
C TYR A 160 -12.24 -2.76 12.17
N SER A 161 -12.77 -2.54 13.38
CA SER A 161 -14.12 -3.00 13.75
C SER A 161 -15.21 -2.39 12.84
N MET A 162 -14.92 -1.25 12.18
CA MET A 162 -15.85 -0.61 11.23
C MET A 162 -15.69 -1.08 9.77
N ALA A 163 -14.59 -1.76 9.42
CA ALA A 163 -14.30 -2.21 8.05
C ALA A 163 -14.56 -3.70 7.80
N GLY A 164 -15.12 -4.42 8.78
CA GLY A 164 -15.60 -5.79 8.62
C GLY A 164 -14.64 -6.92 8.98
N SER A 165 -13.56 -6.68 9.73
CA SER A 165 -12.77 -7.78 10.30
C SER A 165 -13.46 -8.34 11.56
N HIS A 166 -13.88 -9.61 11.52
CA HIS A 166 -14.52 -10.30 12.65
C HIS A 166 -13.58 -10.69 13.81
N SER A 167 -12.28 -10.44 13.66
CA SER A 167 -11.25 -10.65 14.68
C SER A 167 -10.51 -9.34 14.87
N ASN A 168 -10.28 -8.87 16.10
CA ASN A 168 -9.27 -7.85 16.38
C ASN A 168 -7.90 -8.49 16.11
N PRO A 169 -7.33 -8.35 14.90
CA PRO A 169 -6.13 -9.09 14.60
C PRO A 169 -4.99 -8.28 15.25
N GLU A 170 -4.16 -8.95 16.03
CA GLU A 170 -3.01 -8.35 16.71
C GLU A 170 -1.73 -8.94 16.14
N MET A 171 -0.70 -8.12 16.02
CA MET A 171 0.63 -8.54 15.64
C MET A 171 1.64 -7.87 16.58
N SER A 172 2.49 -8.68 17.24
CA SER A 172 3.57 -8.18 18.09
C SER A 172 4.86 -7.96 17.29
N CYS A 173 5.81 -7.20 17.85
CA CYS A 173 7.13 -7.05 17.24
C CYS A 173 7.84 -8.41 17.09
N ASP A 174 7.81 -9.25 18.13
CA ASP A 174 8.42 -10.58 18.11
C ASP A 174 7.85 -11.46 16.99
N GLU A 175 6.54 -11.36 16.71
CA GLU A 175 5.93 -12.08 15.59
C GLU A 175 6.46 -11.59 14.25
N ILE A 176 6.59 -10.27 14.04
CA ILE A 176 7.17 -9.69 12.81
C ILE A 176 8.63 -10.14 12.64
N GLU A 177 9.42 -10.07 13.72
CA GLU A 177 10.82 -10.50 13.74
C GLU A 177 10.93 -12.00 13.38
N ASN A 178 10.07 -12.84 13.95
CA ASN A 178 10.02 -14.27 13.64
C ASN A 178 9.63 -14.53 12.19
N MET A 179 8.60 -13.87 11.68
CA MET A 179 8.13 -14.02 10.30
C MET A 179 9.24 -13.68 9.30
N ALA A 180 9.95 -12.57 9.52
CA ALA A 180 11.08 -12.16 8.69
C ALA A 180 12.23 -13.18 8.75
N ARG A 181 12.59 -13.62 9.96
CA ARG A 181 13.67 -14.60 10.19
C ARG A 181 13.40 -15.94 9.53
N GLU A 182 12.16 -16.44 9.59
CA GLU A 182 11.76 -17.70 8.93
C GLU A 182 11.88 -17.62 7.40
N CYS A 183 11.72 -16.42 6.83
CA CYS A 183 11.98 -16.15 5.42
C CYS A 183 13.46 -15.87 5.10
N GLY A 184 14.36 -15.91 6.10
CA GLY A 184 15.79 -15.63 5.92
C GLY A 184 16.16 -14.14 5.88
N PHE A 185 15.26 -13.26 6.34
CA PHE A 185 15.48 -11.82 6.41
C PHE A 185 15.79 -11.34 7.84
N ILE A 186 16.29 -10.12 7.95
CA ILE A 186 16.52 -9.43 9.22
C ILE A 186 15.44 -8.36 9.35
N ALA A 187 14.68 -8.40 10.44
CA ALA A 187 13.72 -7.34 10.75
C ALA A 187 14.45 -6.12 11.30
N ILE A 188 14.14 -4.95 10.73
CA ILE A 188 14.71 -3.65 11.12
C ILE A 188 13.58 -2.71 11.53
N GLU A 189 13.63 -2.21 12.75
CA GLU A 189 12.74 -1.14 13.20
C GLU A 189 13.16 0.18 12.54
N ARG A 190 12.20 0.90 11.97
CA ARG A 190 12.45 2.11 11.17
C ARG A 190 11.55 3.27 11.54
N ASP A 191 12.01 4.48 11.27
CA ASP A 191 11.18 5.67 11.31
C ASP A 191 10.30 5.80 10.04
N SER A 192 9.52 6.88 9.95
CA SER A 192 8.65 7.15 8.80
C SER A 192 9.40 7.37 7.48
N PHE A 193 10.70 7.62 7.53
CA PHE A 193 11.57 7.93 6.40
C PHE A 193 12.56 6.81 6.08
N TYR A 194 12.34 5.61 6.66
CA TYR A 194 13.11 4.39 6.47
C TYR A 194 14.54 4.45 7.04
N ASN A 195 14.79 5.34 8.00
CA ASN A 195 16.01 5.27 8.79
C ASN A 195 15.85 4.22 9.89
N GLU A 196 16.88 3.40 10.10
CA GLU A 196 16.94 2.46 11.22
C GLU A 196 16.85 3.20 12.56
N VAL A 197 15.94 2.75 13.43
CA VAL A 197 15.80 3.25 14.78
C VAL A 197 16.76 2.47 15.67
N LYS A 198 17.75 3.17 16.24
CA LYS A 198 18.65 2.58 17.23
C LYS A 198 17.95 2.55 18.58
N LYS A 199 17.83 1.37 19.18
CA LYS A 199 17.37 1.17 20.56
C LYS A 199 18.40 1.64 21.57
#